data_AF-A0A960NY53-F1
#
_entry.id   AF-A0A960NY53-F1
#
_cell.length_a   1.000
_cell.length_b   1.000
_cell.length_c   1.000
_cell.angle_alpha   90.00
_cell.angle_beta   90.00
_cell.angle_gamma   90.00
#
_symmetry.space_group_name_H-M   'P 1'
#
loop_
_entity.id
_entity.type
_entity.pdbx_description
1 polymer ?
#
loop_
_entity_poly.entity_id
_entity_poly.type
_entity_poly.pdbx_seq_one_letter_code
_entity_poly.pdbx_strand_id
1 'polypeptide(L)'
;MLAVWGAALVLLTVGIVGVIVLSRAHVRSAADRTAAGVRPAGSALRQAYHWLFRIGDDRAGAAATPTLFDQDEGRDPEPPEAPKALRPARKRPAVEPVLEPIESTAREIGPPRAVKGSPWKLPPKNLLECAGEHEYDRRQVEATGRELERALAEHGVETRLVGMVVGPTVTRFELELGPGVKVARVTSLHKDIAYAMASPDVRILAPIPGRQAIGVEVPN
;
A
#
# COMPACT_ATOMS: atom_id res chain seq x y z
N MET A 1 -6.23 -47.06 -35.68
CA MET A 1 -5.84 -45.65 -35.81
C MET A 1 -6.97 -44.65 -35.54
N LEU A 2 -8.25 -44.94 -35.83
CA LEU A 2 -9.37 -44.02 -35.54
C LEU A 2 -9.54 -43.62 -34.06
N ALA A 3 -9.23 -44.52 -33.12
CA ALA A 3 -9.39 -44.25 -31.68
C ALA A 3 -8.47 -43.14 -31.15
N VAL A 4 -7.26 -43.03 -31.70
CA VAL A 4 -6.27 -42.02 -31.26
C VAL A 4 -6.69 -40.62 -31.74
N TRP A 5 -7.22 -40.53 -32.96
CA TRP A 5 -7.75 -39.29 -33.51
C TRP A 5 -9.02 -38.82 -32.80
N GLY A 6 -9.87 -39.76 -32.36
CA GLY A 6 -11.04 -39.44 -31.52
C GLY A 6 -10.63 -38.86 -30.16
N ALA A 7 -9.67 -39.49 -29.47
CA ALA A 7 -9.17 -39.00 -28.20
C ALA A 7 -8.49 -37.63 -28.31
N ALA A 8 -7.75 -37.38 -29.39
CA ALA A 8 -7.12 -36.08 -29.64
C ALA A 8 -8.16 -34.96 -29.83
N LEU A 9 -9.27 -35.24 -30.50
CA LEU A 9 -10.33 -34.26 -30.72
C LEU A 9 -11.11 -33.95 -29.43
N VAL A 10 -11.33 -34.96 -28.59
CA VAL A 10 -11.93 -34.78 -27.26
C VAL A 10 -11.00 -33.97 -26.35
N LEU A 11 -9.70 -34.25 -26.33
CA LEU A 11 -8.75 -33.49 -25.52
C LEU A 11 -8.59 -32.04 -26.00
N LEU A 12 -8.63 -31.80 -27.30
CA LEU A 12 -8.56 -30.45 -27.87
C LEU A 12 -9.80 -29.62 -27.50
N THR A 13 -11.00 -30.23 -27.58
CA THR A 13 -12.25 -29.55 -27.21
C THR A 13 -12.32 -29.25 -25.71
N VAL A 14 -11.93 -30.20 -24.86
CA VAL A 14 -11.84 -29.98 -23.40
C VAL A 14 -10.78 -28.92 -23.06
N GLY A 15 -9.63 -28.91 -23.76
CA GLY A 15 -8.60 -27.90 -23.58
C GLY A 15 -9.09 -26.48 -23.90
N ILE A 16 -9.79 -26.31 -25.03
CA ILE A 16 -10.37 -25.00 -25.43
C ILE A 16 -11.41 -24.55 -24.41
N VAL A 17 -12.32 -25.43 -23.98
CA VAL A 17 -13.33 -25.11 -22.97
C VAL A 17 -12.66 -24.78 -21.62
N GLY A 18 -11.61 -25.51 -21.24
CA GLY A 18 -10.83 -25.23 -20.05
C GLY A 18 -10.19 -23.84 -20.07
N VAL A 19 -9.60 -23.44 -21.21
CA VAL A 19 -9.03 -22.09 -21.40
C VAL A 19 -10.13 -21.02 -21.32
N ILE A 20 -11.31 -21.27 -21.88
CA ILE A 20 -12.46 -20.35 -21.82
C ILE A 20 -12.99 -20.18 -20.39
N VAL A 21 -13.03 -21.25 -19.59
CA VAL A 21 -13.52 -21.20 -18.20
C VAL A 21 -12.48 -20.59 -17.25
N LEU A 22 -11.19 -20.85 -17.47
CA LEU A 22 -10.12 -20.32 -16.63
C LEU A 22 -9.83 -18.84 -16.92
N SER A 23 -10.03 -18.42 -18.16
CA SER A 23 -10.01 -17.01 -18.54
C SER A 23 -11.36 -16.38 -18.18
N ARG A 24 -11.55 -16.06 -16.89
CA ARG A 24 -12.71 -15.30 -16.36
C ARG A 24 -12.75 -13.84 -16.89
N ALA A 25 -12.24 -13.58 -18.09
CA ALA A 25 -12.31 -12.34 -18.83
C ALA A 25 -13.53 -12.35 -19.75
N HIS A 26 -14.40 -11.37 -19.53
CA HIS A 26 -15.67 -11.21 -20.22
C HIS A 26 -15.47 -11.02 -21.73
N VAL A 27 -16.10 -11.89 -22.52
CA VAL A 27 -16.19 -11.86 -24.00
C VAL A 27 -17.08 -10.70 -24.50
N ARG A 28 -17.07 -9.54 -23.82
CA ARG A 28 -17.90 -8.37 -24.20
C ARG A 28 -17.17 -7.01 -24.20
N SER A 29 -15.84 -6.99 -24.22
CA SER A 29 -15.08 -5.74 -24.43
C SER A 29 -13.90 -5.87 -25.40
N ALA A 30 -14.05 -6.74 -26.41
CA ALA A 30 -13.07 -6.90 -27.50
C ALA A 30 -13.70 -6.66 -28.89
N ALA A 31 -14.71 -5.79 -28.94
CA ALA A 31 -15.09 -5.08 -30.15
C ALA A 31 -14.45 -3.69 -30.07
N ASP A 32 -13.95 -3.17 -31.18
CA ASP A 32 -13.24 -1.89 -31.33
C ASP A 32 -11.73 -1.89 -31.07
N ARG A 33 -10.98 -2.90 -31.53
CA ARG A 33 -9.60 -2.71 -32.05
C ARG A 33 -9.25 -3.65 -33.22
N THR A 34 -10.21 -3.93 -34.10
CA THR A 34 -9.96 -4.56 -35.41
C THR A 34 -10.11 -3.52 -36.51
N ALA A 35 -9.14 -2.62 -36.59
CA ALA A 35 -8.96 -1.74 -37.75
C ALA A 35 -7.49 -1.34 -37.86
N ALA A 36 -6.64 -2.29 -38.29
CA ALA A 36 -5.48 -2.05 -39.15
C ALA A 36 -4.60 -3.31 -39.19
N GLY A 37 -4.21 -3.72 -40.39
CA GLY A 37 -2.93 -4.40 -40.57
C GLY A 37 -2.98 -5.90 -40.81
N VAL A 38 -3.58 -6.31 -41.93
CA VAL A 38 -3.34 -7.60 -42.56
C VAL A 38 -1.87 -7.67 -43.06
N ARG A 39 -1.02 -8.42 -42.33
CA ARG A 39 0.12 -9.28 -42.78
C ARG A 39 1.28 -8.67 -43.63
N PRO A 40 2.51 -9.27 -43.63
CA PRO A 40 2.77 -10.69 -43.41
C PRO A 40 3.91 -11.09 -42.45
N ALA A 41 3.57 -12.00 -41.52
CA ALA A 41 4.50 -12.83 -40.76
C ALA A 41 4.99 -14.01 -41.63
N GLY A 42 5.79 -13.71 -42.66
CA GLY A 42 6.34 -14.71 -43.60
C GLY A 42 7.82 -15.04 -43.40
N SER A 43 8.55 -14.28 -42.58
CA SER A 43 10.02 -14.41 -42.44
C SER A 43 10.48 -15.08 -41.14
N ALA A 44 9.65 -15.07 -40.08
CA ALA A 44 10.05 -15.59 -38.76
C ALA A 44 10.01 -17.15 -38.67
N LEU A 45 9.18 -17.81 -39.47
CA LEU A 45 9.02 -19.27 -39.42
C LEU A 45 10.20 -20.04 -40.04
N ARG A 46 10.97 -19.40 -40.93
CA ARG A 46 12.13 -20.03 -41.58
C ARG A 46 13.37 -20.07 -40.67
N GLN A 47 13.45 -19.19 -39.67
CA GLN A 47 14.61 -19.07 -38.77
C GLN A 47 14.52 -19.99 -37.55
N ALA A 48 13.29 -20.32 -37.11
CA ALA A 48 13.04 -21.25 -36.01
C ALA A 48 13.30 -22.72 -36.38
N TYR A 49 13.09 -23.09 -37.65
CA TYR A 49 13.25 -24.49 -38.10
C TYR A 49 14.72 -24.96 -38.14
N HIS A 50 15.68 -24.05 -38.30
CA HIS A 50 17.10 -24.41 -38.32
C HIS A 50 17.68 -24.67 -36.92
N TRP A 51 17.07 -24.13 -35.87
CA TRP A 51 17.52 -24.31 -34.48
C TRP A 51 17.20 -25.71 -33.96
N LEU A 52 16.12 -26.32 -34.48
CA LEU A 52 15.63 -27.62 -34.00
C LEU A 52 16.46 -28.82 -34.51
N PHE A 53 17.25 -28.66 -35.59
CA PHE A 53 18.04 -29.75 -36.19
C PHE A 53 19.55 -29.67 -35.92
N ARG A 54 20.01 -28.80 -35.01
CA ARG A 54 21.43 -28.69 -34.63
C ARG A 54 21.70 -29.20 -33.20
N ILE A 55 21.08 -30.31 -32.84
CA ILE A 55 21.44 -31.09 -31.64
C ILE A 55 21.94 -32.45 -32.13
N GLY A 56 23.25 -32.54 -32.33
CA GLY A 56 23.92 -33.79 -32.71
C GLY A 56 24.77 -33.63 -33.95
N ASP A 57 25.97 -33.06 -33.80
CA ASP A 57 27.17 -33.85 -34.09
C ASP A 57 28.44 -33.17 -33.54
N ASP A 58 29.34 -34.02 -33.10
CA ASP A 58 30.78 -33.86 -32.95
C ASP A 58 31.40 -32.91 -31.90
N ARG A 59 31.94 -33.62 -30.90
CA ARG A 59 33.07 -33.29 -30.03
C ARG A 59 34.27 -32.76 -30.83
N ALA A 60 34.70 -31.54 -30.52
CA ALA A 60 36.11 -31.18 -30.55
C ALA A 60 36.35 -29.91 -29.72
N GLY A 61 37.15 -30.03 -28.66
CA GLY A 61 38.07 -28.98 -28.22
C GLY A 61 37.52 -27.79 -27.42
N ALA A 62 38.07 -27.66 -26.22
CA ALA A 62 38.28 -26.42 -25.47
C ALA A 62 37.06 -25.73 -24.84
N ALA A 63 36.98 -25.85 -23.52
CA ALA A 63 36.18 -25.01 -22.64
C ALA A 63 36.65 -23.55 -22.70
N ALA A 64 35.75 -22.64 -23.06
CA ALA A 64 35.90 -21.20 -22.82
C ALA A 64 34.51 -20.55 -22.71
N THR A 65 34.26 -19.94 -21.56
CA THR A 65 33.11 -19.10 -21.22
C THR A 65 33.04 -17.88 -22.16
N PRO A 66 31.89 -17.52 -22.76
CA PRO A 66 31.79 -16.30 -23.55
C PRO A 66 31.79 -15.08 -22.61
N THR A 67 32.93 -14.39 -22.60
CA THR A 67 33.10 -13.05 -22.06
C THR A 67 32.23 -12.06 -22.82
N LEU A 68 31.42 -11.33 -22.06
CA LEU A 68 30.70 -10.15 -22.51
C LEU A 68 31.72 -9.03 -22.81
N PHE A 69 31.64 -8.48 -24.02
CA PHE A 69 32.25 -7.26 -24.56
C PHE A 69 32.42 -6.13 -23.51
N ASP A 70 33.41 -5.24 -23.54
CA ASP A 70 34.35 -4.85 -24.60
C ASP A 70 35.58 -4.17 -23.97
N GLN A 71 36.65 -4.07 -24.74
CA GLN A 71 37.98 -3.57 -24.36
C GLN A 71 38.00 -2.06 -24.07
N ASP A 72 38.77 -1.67 -23.06
CA ASP A 72 39.65 -0.50 -23.17
C ASP A 72 40.96 -0.84 -22.44
N GLU A 73 42.01 -1.06 -23.23
CA GLU A 73 43.37 -1.29 -22.72
C GLU A 73 44.02 0.03 -22.33
N GLY A 74 44.78 0.01 -21.23
CA GLY A 74 45.86 0.97 -21.01
C GLY A 74 45.54 2.13 -20.07
N ARG A 75 45.30 1.84 -18.78
CA ARG A 75 45.65 2.78 -17.71
C ARG A 75 46.11 2.01 -16.48
N ASP A 76 47.34 2.28 -16.04
CA ASP A 76 47.89 1.76 -14.78
C ASP A 76 46.89 1.97 -13.63
N PRO A 77 46.83 1.05 -12.64
CA PRO A 77 45.99 1.24 -11.47
C PRO A 77 46.49 2.46 -10.69
N GLU A 78 45.73 3.55 -10.74
CA GLU A 78 45.90 4.70 -9.85
C GLU A 78 45.74 4.21 -8.39
N PRO A 79 46.64 4.59 -7.46
CA PRO A 79 46.53 4.19 -6.06
C PRO A 79 45.17 4.63 -5.48
N PRO A 80 44.62 3.91 -4.49
CA PRO A 80 43.33 4.29 -3.90
C PRO A 80 43.38 5.73 -3.41
N GLU A 81 42.50 6.59 -3.94
CA GLU A 81 42.31 7.95 -3.44
C GLU A 81 42.05 7.88 -1.92
N ALA A 82 42.96 8.45 -1.15
CA ALA A 82 42.77 8.71 0.27
C ALA A 82 41.44 9.46 0.47
N PRO A 83 40.72 9.23 1.58
CA PRO A 83 39.45 9.90 1.84
C PRO A 83 39.66 11.40 1.73
N LYS A 84 38.94 12.04 0.78
CA LYS A 84 38.93 13.50 0.62
C LYS A 84 38.65 14.11 1.98
N ALA A 85 39.68 14.74 2.57
CA ALA A 85 39.54 15.51 3.78
C ALA A 85 38.39 16.51 3.57
N LEU A 86 37.36 16.40 4.41
CA LEU A 86 36.27 17.36 4.44
C LEU A 86 36.88 18.76 4.51
N ARG A 87 36.63 19.57 3.48
CA ARG A 87 36.98 20.99 3.48
C ARG A 87 36.39 21.58 4.77
N PRO A 88 37.14 22.39 5.54
CA PRO A 88 36.62 22.98 6.75
C PRO A 88 35.37 23.79 6.39
N ALA A 89 34.25 23.44 7.02
CA ALA A 89 33.00 24.13 6.86
C ALA A 89 33.24 25.63 7.09
N ARG A 90 33.02 26.43 6.05
CA ARG A 90 33.06 27.89 6.16
C ARG A 90 32.00 28.26 7.19
N LYS A 91 32.44 28.70 8.38
CA LYS A 91 31.57 29.19 9.46
C LYS A 91 30.66 30.25 8.86
N ARG A 92 29.39 29.90 8.64
CA ARG A 92 28.34 30.90 8.48
C ARG A 92 28.30 31.67 9.81
N PRO A 93 28.28 33.01 9.82
CA PRO A 93 28.03 33.73 11.06
C PRO A 93 26.71 33.21 11.61
N ALA A 94 26.77 32.64 12.82
CA ALA A 94 25.60 32.25 13.56
C ALA A 94 24.86 33.54 13.89
N VAL A 95 23.81 33.84 13.13
CA VAL A 95 22.78 34.76 13.62
C VAL A 95 22.06 33.96 14.69
N GLU A 96 22.41 34.21 15.95
CA GLU A 96 21.59 33.76 17.07
C GLU A 96 20.19 34.30 16.84
N PRO A 97 19.15 33.44 16.72
CA PRO A 97 17.81 33.96 16.75
C PRO A 97 17.64 34.54 18.15
N VAL A 98 17.54 35.87 18.23
CA VAL A 98 17.05 36.54 19.43
C VAL A 98 15.61 36.04 19.59
N LEU A 99 15.46 34.97 20.36
CA LEU A 99 14.18 34.52 20.87
C LEU A 99 13.82 35.51 21.96
N GLU A 100 13.29 36.66 21.57
CA GLU A 100 12.45 37.39 22.50
C GLU A 100 11.31 36.44 22.90
N PRO A 101 11.05 36.24 24.19
CA PRO A 101 9.90 35.47 24.63
C PRO A 101 8.68 36.17 24.06
N ILE A 102 8.11 35.60 23.00
CA ILE A 102 6.75 35.94 22.60
C ILE A 102 5.92 35.36 23.74
N GLU A 103 5.67 36.17 24.77
CA GLU A 103 4.63 35.85 25.73
C GLU A 103 3.39 35.60 24.89
N SER A 104 3.02 34.32 24.77
CA SER A 104 1.72 33.94 24.27
C SER A 104 0.73 34.35 25.34
N THR A 105 0.49 35.66 25.46
CA THR A 105 -0.82 36.14 25.83
C THR A 105 -1.76 35.51 24.82
N ALA A 106 -2.31 34.35 25.19
CA ALA A 106 -3.55 33.82 24.65
C ALA A 106 -4.59 34.90 24.94
N ARG A 107 -4.55 35.94 24.11
CA ARG A 107 -5.54 36.98 24.11
C ARG A 107 -6.80 36.22 23.75
N GLU A 108 -7.69 36.06 24.71
CA GLU A 108 -9.00 35.51 24.44
C GLU A 108 -9.60 36.36 23.33
N ILE A 109 -9.54 35.85 22.10
CA ILE A 109 -10.18 36.47 20.95
C ILE A 109 -11.65 36.18 21.16
N GLY A 110 -12.27 37.00 22.00
CA GLY A 110 -13.72 37.09 22.05
C GLY A 110 -14.25 37.37 20.64
N PRO A 111 -15.51 37.01 20.35
CA PRO A 111 -16.10 37.26 19.05
C PRO A 111 -15.87 38.71 18.64
N PRO A 112 -15.52 38.99 17.37
CA PRO A 112 -15.23 40.34 16.92
C PRO A 112 -16.40 41.25 17.30
N ARG A 113 -16.14 42.21 18.19
CA ARG A 113 -17.15 43.18 18.59
C ARG A 113 -17.51 43.98 17.35
N ALA A 114 -18.80 44.04 17.03
CA ALA A 114 -19.28 44.83 15.90
C ALA A 114 -18.77 46.28 16.05
N VAL A 115 -18.01 46.75 15.06
CA VAL A 115 -17.58 48.14 14.99
C VAL A 115 -18.82 49.00 14.84
N LYS A 116 -19.10 49.87 15.82
CA LYS A 116 -20.24 50.80 15.75
C LYS A 116 -20.15 51.63 14.47
N GLY A 117 -21.17 51.56 13.63
CA GLY A 117 -21.25 52.28 12.36
C GLY A 117 -20.82 51.49 11.12
N SER A 118 -20.44 50.21 11.25
CA SER A 118 -20.24 49.37 10.07
C SER A 118 -21.60 48.94 9.47
N PRO A 119 -21.71 48.81 8.13
CA PRO A 119 -22.93 48.33 7.48
C PRO A 119 -23.16 46.81 7.64
N TRP A 120 -22.26 46.13 8.35
CA TRP A 120 -22.28 44.68 8.50
C TRP A 120 -23.34 44.24 9.52
N LYS A 121 -24.18 43.27 9.11
CA LYS A 121 -25.20 42.65 9.97
C LYS A 121 -24.83 41.18 10.20
N LEU A 122 -24.94 40.72 11.45
CA LEU A 122 -24.70 39.32 11.81
C LEU A 122 -25.72 38.43 11.06
N PRO A 123 -25.26 37.47 10.23
CA PRO A 123 -26.16 36.54 9.57
C PRO A 123 -26.96 35.71 10.59
N PRO A 124 -28.26 35.47 10.34
CA PRO A 124 -29.07 34.65 11.21
C PRO A 124 -28.66 33.17 11.11
N LYS A 125 -28.79 32.42 12.22
CA LYS A 125 -28.37 31.01 12.33
C LYS A 125 -29.14 30.06 11.41
N ASN A 126 -30.32 30.47 10.94
CA ASN A 126 -31.15 29.69 10.00
C ASN A 126 -30.56 29.59 8.59
N LEU A 127 -29.45 30.28 8.31
CA LEU A 127 -28.64 30.03 7.11
C LEU A 127 -27.83 28.73 7.21
N LEU A 128 -27.72 28.14 8.40
CA LEU A 128 -27.05 26.86 8.62
C LEU A 128 -28.08 25.73 8.52
N GLU A 129 -27.73 24.67 7.80
CA GLU A 129 -28.49 23.42 7.80
C GLU A 129 -28.30 22.70 9.14
N CYS A 130 -29.37 22.09 9.65
CA CYS A 130 -29.27 21.23 10.83
C CYS A 130 -28.65 19.90 10.43
N ALA A 131 -27.65 19.43 11.19
CA ALA A 131 -27.10 18.10 10.99
C ALA A 131 -28.18 17.03 11.26
N GLY A 132 -28.17 15.97 10.46
CA GLY A 132 -29.02 14.81 10.67
C GLY A 132 -28.62 14.03 11.92
N GLU A 133 -29.57 13.27 12.47
CA GLU A 133 -29.31 12.33 13.56
C GLU A 133 -28.69 11.05 12.98
N HIS A 134 -27.60 10.59 13.58
CA HIS A 134 -26.93 9.36 13.19
C HIS A 134 -27.20 8.29 14.25
N GLU A 135 -27.94 7.25 13.88
CA GLU A 135 -28.20 6.10 14.72
C GLU A 135 -27.22 4.98 14.35
N TYR A 136 -26.55 4.40 15.36
CA TYR A 136 -25.58 3.32 15.17
C TYR A 136 -26.13 2.02 15.73
N ASP A 137 -26.13 0.95 14.94
CA ASP A 137 -26.47 -0.38 15.44
C ASP A 137 -25.34 -0.89 16.34
N ARG A 138 -25.59 -0.86 17.65
CA ARG A 138 -24.65 -1.33 18.66
C ARG A 138 -24.20 -2.77 18.42
N ARG A 139 -25.05 -3.65 17.90
CA ARG A 139 -24.69 -5.06 17.66
C ARG A 139 -23.67 -5.18 16.53
N GLN A 140 -23.82 -4.37 15.49
CA GLN A 140 -22.88 -4.33 14.38
C GLN A 140 -21.52 -3.82 14.86
N VAL A 141 -21.51 -2.74 15.66
CA VAL A 141 -20.27 -2.19 16.24
C VAL A 141 -19.57 -3.22 17.13
N GLU A 142 -20.31 -3.94 17.98
CA GLU A 142 -19.75 -5.01 18.81
C GLU A 142 -19.19 -6.17 17.97
N ALA A 143 -19.81 -6.47 16.82
CA ALA A 143 -19.31 -7.49 15.89
C ALA A 143 -17.98 -7.05 15.26
N THR A 144 -17.87 -5.79 14.83
CA THR A 144 -16.62 -5.20 14.33
C THR A 144 -15.52 -5.22 15.40
N GLY A 145 -15.86 -4.95 16.67
CA GLY A 145 -14.90 -5.06 17.77
C GLY A 145 -14.35 -6.48 17.96
N ARG A 146 -15.20 -7.50 17.81
CA ARG A 146 -14.76 -8.92 17.84
C ARG A 146 -13.95 -9.32 16.62
N GLU A 147 -14.28 -8.76 15.45
CA GLU A 147 -13.50 -8.94 14.23
C GLU A 147 -12.09 -8.37 14.40
N LEU A 148 -11.96 -7.19 15.01
CA LEU A 148 -10.68 -6.57 15.32
C LEU A 148 -9.84 -7.41 16.29
N GLU A 149 -10.46 -7.92 17.36
CA GLU A 149 -9.82 -8.82 18.32
C GLU A 149 -9.28 -10.09 17.61
N ARG A 150 -10.07 -10.66 16.69
CA ARG A 150 -9.65 -11.80 15.88
C ARG A 150 -8.53 -11.46 14.91
N ALA A 151 -8.60 -10.32 14.21
CA ALA A 151 -7.55 -9.89 13.28
C ALA A 151 -6.22 -9.72 14.02
N LEU A 152 -6.23 -9.11 15.20
CA LEU A 152 -5.04 -9.00 16.05
C LEU A 152 -4.48 -10.38 16.45
N ALA A 153 -5.34 -11.32 16.82
CA ALA A 153 -4.94 -12.67 17.17
C ALA A 153 -4.29 -13.42 15.98
N GLU A 154 -4.82 -13.24 14.77
CA GLU A 154 -4.25 -13.82 13.53
C GLU A 154 -2.83 -13.30 13.24
N HIS A 155 -2.51 -12.08 13.68
CA HIS A 155 -1.16 -11.51 13.63
C HIS A 155 -0.29 -11.81 14.88
N GLY A 156 -0.76 -12.69 15.75
CA GLY A 156 -0.08 -13.15 16.95
C GLY A 156 -0.05 -12.11 18.07
N VAL A 157 -1.06 -11.25 18.12
CA VAL A 157 -1.28 -10.27 19.19
C VAL A 157 -2.56 -10.65 19.93
N GLU A 158 -2.41 -11.30 21.07
CA GLU A 158 -3.52 -11.61 21.98
C GLU A 158 -4.02 -10.31 22.62
N THR A 159 -5.30 -10.00 22.46
CA THR A 159 -5.96 -8.85 23.07
C THR A 159 -7.35 -9.23 23.57
N ARG A 160 -7.91 -8.41 24.47
CA ARG A 160 -9.29 -8.54 24.94
C ARG A 160 -10.06 -7.25 24.71
N LEU A 161 -11.24 -7.32 24.10
CA LEU A 161 -12.15 -6.17 24.01
C LEU A 161 -12.76 -5.83 25.38
N VAL A 162 -12.49 -4.63 25.88
CA VAL A 162 -12.98 -4.12 27.19
C VAL A 162 -14.11 -3.11 27.01
N GLY A 163 -14.05 -2.30 25.96
CA GLY A 163 -15.03 -1.26 25.73
C GLY A 163 -14.95 -0.66 24.33
N MET A 164 -15.92 0.18 24.01
CA MET A 164 -15.97 0.88 22.73
C MET A 164 -16.68 2.23 22.88
N VAL A 165 -16.24 3.21 22.11
CA VAL A 165 -16.83 4.55 22.04
C VAL A 165 -17.06 4.88 20.56
N VAL A 166 -18.32 4.99 20.17
CA VAL A 166 -18.71 5.32 18.79
C VAL A 166 -18.71 6.84 18.63
N GLY A 167 -17.91 7.34 17.70
CA GLY A 167 -17.92 8.74 17.28
C GLY A 167 -18.61 8.92 15.92
N PRO A 168 -18.74 10.16 15.42
CA PRO A 168 -19.39 10.45 14.15
C PRO A 168 -18.74 9.74 12.95
N THR A 169 -17.41 9.74 12.91
CA THR A 169 -16.60 9.26 11.77
C THR A 169 -15.87 7.96 12.08
N VAL A 170 -15.50 7.75 13.35
CA VAL A 170 -14.69 6.61 13.78
C VAL A 170 -15.25 6.04 15.07
N THR A 171 -15.11 4.73 15.23
CA THR A 171 -15.31 4.03 16.49
C THR A 171 -13.97 3.71 17.13
N ARG A 172 -13.82 4.03 18.41
CA ARG A 172 -12.65 3.67 19.20
C ARG A 172 -12.95 2.42 20.02
N PHE A 173 -12.18 1.37 19.78
CA PHE A 173 -12.18 0.14 20.57
C PHE A 173 -11.09 0.19 21.64
N GLU A 174 -11.45 -0.11 22.88
CA GLU A 174 -10.51 -0.26 23.99
C GLU A 174 -10.14 -1.73 24.13
N LEU A 175 -8.88 -2.05 23.86
CA LEU A 175 -8.35 -3.41 23.86
C LEU A 175 -7.29 -3.55 24.95
N GLU A 176 -7.47 -4.49 25.86
CA GLU A 176 -6.45 -4.87 26.84
C GLU A 176 -5.45 -5.83 26.20
N LEU A 177 -4.16 -5.61 26.43
CA LEU A 177 -3.11 -6.45 25.85
C LEU A 177 -2.89 -7.71 26.69
N GLY A 178 -2.71 -8.84 26.02
CA GLY A 178 -2.32 -10.09 26.66
C GLY A 178 -0.92 -10.02 27.30
N PRO A 179 -0.60 -10.93 28.24
CA PRO A 179 0.68 -10.94 28.92
C PRO A 179 1.83 -11.14 27.93
N GLY A 180 2.87 -10.31 28.03
CA GLY A 180 4.06 -10.39 27.17
C GLY A 180 3.91 -9.73 25.80
N VAL A 181 2.74 -9.19 25.47
CA VAL A 181 2.52 -8.42 24.23
C VAL A 181 3.13 -7.02 24.40
N LYS A 182 4.07 -6.68 23.51
CA LYS A 182 4.70 -5.35 23.50
C LYS A 182 3.80 -4.36 22.77
N VAL A 183 3.59 -3.18 23.35
CA VAL A 183 2.86 -2.07 22.72
C VAL A 183 3.40 -1.74 21.32
N ALA A 184 4.73 -1.70 21.18
CA ALA A 184 5.40 -1.41 19.91
C ALA A 184 5.01 -2.37 18.78
N ARG A 185 4.76 -3.65 19.09
CA ARG A 185 4.35 -4.66 18.12
C ARG A 185 2.96 -4.36 17.57
N VAL A 186 2.05 -3.93 18.43
CA VAL A 186 0.68 -3.58 17.99
C VAL A 186 0.71 -2.35 17.11
N THR A 187 1.43 -1.30 17.51
CA THR A 187 1.57 -0.07 16.71
C THR A 187 2.19 -0.32 15.33
N SER A 188 3.09 -1.30 15.20
CA SER A 188 3.68 -1.63 13.88
C SER A 188 2.70 -2.33 12.93
N LEU A 189 1.67 -3.01 13.45
CA LEU A 189 0.71 -3.79 12.66
C LEU A 189 -0.46 -2.98 12.12
N HIS A 190 -0.50 -1.65 12.33
CA HIS A 190 -1.64 -0.81 11.96
C HIS A 190 -2.08 -1.00 10.49
N LYS A 191 -1.14 -1.14 9.55
CA LYS A 191 -1.46 -1.39 8.13
C LYS A 191 -2.03 -2.78 7.87
N ASP A 192 -1.45 -3.79 8.51
CA ASP A 192 -1.88 -5.18 8.33
C ASP A 192 -3.28 -5.39 8.93
N ILE A 193 -3.53 -4.78 10.10
CA ILE A 193 -4.86 -4.77 10.73
C ILE A 193 -5.86 -4.00 9.88
N ALA A 194 -5.49 -2.85 9.31
CA ALA A 194 -6.37 -2.12 8.39
C ALA A 194 -6.78 -2.97 7.19
N TYR A 195 -5.82 -3.71 6.62
CA TYR A 195 -6.09 -4.66 5.55
C TYR A 195 -7.04 -5.80 5.98
N ALA A 196 -6.78 -6.42 7.14
CA ALA A 196 -7.60 -7.50 7.68
C ALA A 196 -9.04 -7.04 7.99
N MET A 197 -9.21 -5.83 8.49
CA MET A 197 -10.50 -5.21 8.80
C MET A 197 -11.21 -4.63 7.56
N ALA A 198 -10.62 -4.74 6.37
CA ALA A 198 -11.09 -4.09 5.14
C ALA A 198 -11.34 -2.57 5.31
N SER A 199 -10.56 -1.92 6.17
CA SER A 199 -10.65 -0.50 6.49
C SER A 199 -9.59 0.29 5.73
N PRO A 200 -9.87 1.53 5.29
CA PRO A 200 -8.88 2.36 4.62
C PRO A 200 -7.66 2.69 5.51
N ASP A 201 -7.87 2.86 6.81
CA ASP A 201 -6.82 3.10 7.79
C ASP A 201 -7.28 2.64 9.19
N VAL A 202 -6.31 2.36 10.07
CA VAL A 202 -6.55 2.05 11.48
C VAL A 202 -5.54 2.81 12.33
N ARG A 203 -6.05 3.60 13.29
CA ARG A 203 -5.20 4.41 14.16
C ARG A 203 -5.09 3.81 15.54
N ILE A 204 -3.85 3.56 15.97
CA ILE A 204 -3.55 2.96 17.27
C ILE A 204 -3.07 4.04 18.23
N LEU A 205 -3.84 4.27 19.30
CA LEU A 205 -3.52 5.14 20.43
C LEU A 205 -3.01 4.27 21.58
N ALA A 206 -1.69 4.30 21.82
CA ALA A 206 -1.09 3.49 22.87
C ALA A 206 -0.05 4.28 23.68
N PRO A 207 0.08 4.02 25.00
CA PRO A 207 -0.86 3.37 25.93
C PRO A 207 -1.90 4.36 26.51
N ILE A 208 -3.07 3.87 26.96
CA ILE A 208 -4.05 4.70 27.69
C ILE A 208 -3.55 4.93 29.12
N PRO A 209 -3.37 6.19 29.59
CA PRO A 209 -2.93 6.47 30.95
C PRO A 209 -3.86 5.84 32.00
N GLY A 210 -3.28 5.12 32.96
CA GLY A 210 -4.03 4.50 34.06
C GLY A 210 -4.74 3.17 33.73
N ARG A 211 -4.58 2.63 32.51
CA ARG A 211 -5.11 1.31 32.12
C ARG A 211 -4.05 0.51 31.34
N GLN A 212 -4.11 -0.82 31.41
CA GLN A 212 -3.27 -1.71 30.58
C GLN A 212 -3.91 -1.95 29.20
N ALA A 213 -4.41 -0.88 28.57
CA ALA A 213 -5.18 -0.95 27.35
C ALA A 213 -4.64 0.00 26.27
N ILE A 214 -4.94 -0.36 25.03
CA ILE A 214 -4.72 0.45 23.84
C ILE A 214 -6.07 0.86 23.25
N GLY A 215 -6.12 2.06 22.67
CA GLY A 215 -7.26 2.50 21.88
C GLY A 215 -6.99 2.23 20.40
N VAL A 216 -7.92 1.60 19.70
CA VAL A 216 -7.85 1.41 18.25
C VAL A 216 -9.03 2.09 17.61
N GLU A 217 -8.78 3.12 16.81
CA GLU A 217 -9.80 3.88 16.09
C GLU A 217 -9.96 3.29 14.68
N VAL A 218 -11.17 2.85 14.36
CA VAL A 218 -11.56 2.30 13.06
C VAL A 218 -12.68 3.18 12.48
N PRO A 219 -12.60 3.60 11.21
CA PRO A 219 -13.70 4.24 10.49
C PRO A 219 -15.02 3.46 10.60
N ASN A 220 -16.14 4.18 10.72
CA ASN A 220 -17.50 3.62 10.75
C ASN A 220 -17.98 3.17 9.37
#